data_AF-A0A813ZEP1-F1
#
_entry.id   AF-A0A813ZEP1-F1
#
_cell.length_a   1.000
_cell.length_b   1.000
_cell.length_c   1.000
_cell.angle_alpha   90.00
_cell.angle_beta   90.00
_cell.angle_gamma   90.00
#
_symmetry.space_group_name_H-M   'P 1'
#
loop_
_entity.id
_entity.type
_entity.pdbx_description
1 polymer ?
#
loop_
_entity_poly.entity_id
_entity_poly.type
_entity_poly.pdbx_seq_one_letter_code
_entity_poly.pdbx_strand_id
1 'polypeptide(L)'
;MSFISFTSPYFTSLNLIDNHLLERFERAGIKNLIDLSAYTSLELSFKFRLSIFNAEEILEKLFSILSIQSKNVYDMLIETSSLYIPTTLPTLNHYLNGGLRRGLLIELCGSWGR
;
A
#
# COMPACT_ATOMS: atom_id res chain seq x y z
N MET A 1 -11.58 -2.13 4.96
CA MET A 1 -10.58 -1.33 4.23
C MET A 1 -10.99 -1.29 2.77
N SER A 2 -11.39 -0.13 2.28
CA SER A 2 -11.79 0.04 0.87
C SER A 2 -10.53 0.12 0.01
N PHE A 3 -10.20 -0.98 -0.66
CA PHE A 3 -9.15 -1.00 -1.69
C PHE A 3 -9.61 -0.08 -2.82
N ILE A 4 -8.74 0.83 -3.27
CA ILE A 4 -9.07 1.70 -4.40
C ILE A 4 -9.27 0.82 -5.62
N SER A 5 -10.53 0.62 -6.00
CA SER A 5 -10.85 0.08 -7.32
C SER A 5 -10.50 1.13 -8.37
N PHE A 6 -10.21 0.66 -9.57
CA PHE A 6 -9.99 1.50 -10.73
C PHE A 6 -11.15 2.47 -11.05
N THR A 7 -12.34 2.23 -10.48
CA THR A 7 -13.52 3.10 -10.60
C THR A 7 -13.52 4.29 -9.63
N SER A 8 -12.48 4.47 -8.81
CA SER A 8 -12.34 5.66 -7.96
C SER A 8 -12.12 6.90 -8.82
N PRO A 9 -12.82 8.03 -8.54
CA PRO A 9 -12.69 9.27 -9.30
C PRO A 9 -11.24 9.82 -9.35
N TYR A 10 -10.40 9.45 -8.39
CA TYR A 10 -8.97 9.74 -8.37
C TYR A 10 -8.20 9.13 -9.54
N PHE A 11 -8.68 8.01 -10.09
CA PHE A 11 -7.99 7.29 -11.16
C PHE A 11 -8.31 7.88 -12.53
N THR A 12 -9.58 8.21 -12.76
CA THR A 12 -10.03 8.94 -13.96
C THR A 12 -9.39 10.33 -14.07
N SER A 13 -9.02 10.97 -12.96
CA SER A 13 -8.35 12.29 -12.98
C SER A 13 -6.85 12.24 -13.31
N LEU A 14 -6.22 11.06 -13.28
CA LEU A 14 -4.78 10.93 -13.51
C LEU A 14 -4.40 10.91 -14.99
N ASN A 15 -5.38 10.83 -15.91
CA ASN A 15 -5.18 10.76 -17.37
C ASN A 15 -4.10 9.74 -17.82
N LEU A 16 -3.80 8.78 -16.96
CA LEU A 16 -2.65 7.90 -17.06
C LEU A 16 -2.92 6.69 -17.95
N ILE A 17 -4.18 6.27 -17.95
CA ILE A 17 -4.64 5.00 -18.47
C ILE A 17 -5.92 5.30 -19.24
N ASP A 18 -5.85 5.16 -20.57
CA ASP A 18 -7.04 5.13 -21.43
C ASP A 18 -8.00 4.04 -20.93
N ASN A 19 -9.31 4.27 -21.05
CA ASN A 19 -10.36 3.29 -20.81
C ASN A 19 -10.04 1.91 -21.46
N HIS A 20 -9.42 1.89 -22.64
CA HIS A 20 -8.97 0.65 -23.29
C HIS A 20 -7.87 -0.11 -22.56
N LEU A 21 -7.00 0.58 -21.82
CA LEU A 21 -5.96 -0.06 -21.01
C LEU A 21 -6.54 -0.53 -19.66
N LEU A 22 -7.49 0.23 -19.09
CA LEU A 22 -8.29 -0.18 -17.95
C LEU A 22 -9.04 -1.50 -18.21
N GLU A 23 -9.73 -1.61 -19.34
CA GLU A 23 -10.41 -2.87 -19.72
C GLU A 23 -9.43 -4.04 -19.84
N ARG A 24 -8.22 -3.80 -20.33
CA ARG A 24 -7.17 -4.84 -20.43
C ARG A 24 -6.71 -5.28 -19.05
N PHE A 25 -6.55 -4.37 -18.10
CA PHE A 25 -6.22 -4.71 -16.71
C PHE A 25 -7.34 -5.51 -16.04
N GLU A 26 -8.60 -5.09 -16.20
CA GLU A 26 -9.75 -5.82 -15.64
C GLU A 26 -9.86 -7.24 -16.23
N ARG A 27 -9.72 -7.39 -17.55
CA ARG A 27 -9.71 -8.70 -18.22
C ARG A 27 -8.56 -9.60 -17.76
N ALA A 28 -7.45 -9.02 -17.35
CA ALA A 28 -6.32 -9.74 -16.77
C ALA A 28 -6.48 -10.03 -15.26
N GLY A 29 -7.62 -9.67 -14.68
CA GLY A 29 -7.93 -9.92 -13.27
C GLY A 29 -7.28 -8.92 -12.31
N ILE A 30 -6.71 -7.82 -12.80
CA ILE A 30 -6.17 -6.75 -11.97
C ILE A 30 -7.34 -5.87 -11.54
N LYS A 31 -7.71 -5.91 -10.26
CA LYS A 31 -8.92 -5.25 -9.74
C LYS A 31 -8.63 -3.96 -8.98
N ASN A 32 -7.40 -3.82 -8.49
CA ASN A 32 -6.98 -2.68 -7.69
C ASN A 32 -5.49 -2.38 -7.88
N LEU A 33 -5.03 -1.30 -7.24
CA LEU A 33 -3.63 -0.84 -7.33
C LEU A 33 -2.61 -1.79 -6.70
N ILE A 34 -3.01 -2.57 -5.70
CA ILE A 34 -2.12 -3.55 -5.07
C ILE A 34 -1.83 -4.67 -6.08
N ASP A 35 -2.85 -5.14 -6.78
CA ASP A 35 -2.70 -6.15 -7.84
C ASP A 35 -1.77 -5.64 -8.95
N LEU A 36 -1.87 -4.34 -9.31
CA LEU A 36 -1.01 -3.73 -10.32
C LEU A 36 0.44 -3.52 -9.81
N SER A 37 0.62 -3.23 -8.52
CA SER A 37 1.94 -3.05 -7.88
C SER A 37 2.79 -4.31 -7.84
N ALA A 38 2.17 -5.48 -8.02
CA ALA A 38 2.86 -6.76 -8.06
C ALA A 38 3.65 -6.99 -9.37
N TYR A 39 3.46 -6.14 -10.37
CA TYR A 39 4.12 -6.27 -11.68
C TYR A 39 5.30 -5.29 -11.82
N THR A 40 6.34 -5.75 -12.48
CA THR A 40 7.45 -4.91 -12.94
C THR A 40 7.08 -4.14 -14.22
N SER A 41 7.81 -3.08 -14.53
CA SER A 41 7.61 -2.29 -15.76
C SER A 41 7.75 -3.15 -17.02
N LEU A 42 8.70 -4.10 -17.02
CA LEU A 42 8.90 -5.07 -18.09
C LEU A 42 7.70 -6.01 -18.27
N GLU A 43 7.15 -6.55 -17.18
CA GLU A 43 5.99 -7.42 -17.23
C GLU A 43 4.74 -6.68 -17.71
N LEU A 44 4.56 -5.44 -17.25
CA LEU A 44 3.46 -4.59 -17.73
C LEU A 44 3.59 -4.29 -19.23
N SER A 45 4.80 -3.91 -19.66
CA SER A 45 5.13 -3.67 -21.06
C SER A 45 4.80 -4.89 -21.93
N PHE A 46 5.26 -6.07 -21.53
CA PHE A 46 5.07 -7.29 -22.31
C PHE A 46 3.62 -7.78 -22.29
N LYS A 47 3.02 -7.89 -21.10
CA LYS A 47 1.69 -8.49 -20.91
C LYS A 47 0.57 -7.61 -21.46
N PHE A 48 0.73 -6.29 -21.37
CA PHE A 48 -0.29 -5.34 -21.81
C PHE A 48 0.06 -4.60 -23.09
N ARG A 49 1.20 -4.93 -23.73
CA ARG A 49 1.68 -4.27 -24.96
C ARG A 49 1.78 -2.75 -24.79
N LEU A 50 2.45 -2.34 -23.72
CA LEU A 50 2.76 -0.94 -23.44
C LEU A 50 4.19 -0.63 -23.88
N SER A 51 4.50 0.63 -24.14
CA SER A 51 5.90 1.04 -24.17
C SER A 51 6.48 0.89 -22.76
N ILE A 52 7.78 0.60 -22.66
CA ILE A 52 8.45 0.51 -21.36
C ILE A 52 8.32 1.82 -20.59
N PHE A 53 8.41 2.96 -21.29
CA PHE A 53 8.23 4.30 -20.74
C PHE A 53 6.85 4.48 -20.08
N ASN A 54 5.77 4.07 -20.76
CA ASN A 54 4.42 4.19 -20.19
C ASN A 54 4.24 3.26 -18.99
N ALA A 55 4.85 2.07 -19.02
CA ALA A 55 4.80 1.14 -17.90
C ALA A 55 5.53 1.67 -16.65
N GLU A 56 6.68 2.30 -16.83
CA GLU A 56 7.42 2.98 -15.77
C GLU A 56 6.62 4.16 -15.21
N GLU A 57 6.05 5.01 -16.07
CA GLU A 57 5.24 6.16 -15.65
C GLU A 57 4.02 5.73 -14.82
N ILE A 58 3.35 4.64 -15.21
CA ILE A 58 2.23 4.06 -14.45
C ILE A 58 2.70 3.62 -13.06
N LEU A 59 3.82 2.91 -12.96
CA LEU A 59 4.33 2.42 -11.68
C LEU A 59 4.80 3.56 -10.77
N GLU A 60 5.53 4.55 -11.30
CA GLU A 60 5.97 5.71 -10.51
C GLU A 60 4.79 6.46 -9.89
N LYS A 61 3.75 6.72 -10.68
CA LYS A 61 2.54 7.38 -10.17
C LYS A 61 1.74 6.48 -9.24
N LEU A 62 1.75 5.16 -9.46
CA LEU A 62 1.16 4.22 -8.52
C LEU A 62 1.86 4.25 -7.16
N PHE A 63 3.20 4.27 -7.14
CA PHE A 63 3.98 4.38 -5.91
C PHE A 63 3.78 5.73 -5.22
N SER A 64 3.61 6.83 -5.97
CA SER A 64 3.32 8.14 -5.36
C SER A 64 1.95 8.15 -4.68
N ILE A 65 0.92 7.55 -5.29
CA ILE A 65 -0.43 7.42 -4.71
C ILE A 65 -0.39 6.54 -3.46
N LEU A 66 0.25 5.37 -3.54
CA LEU A 66 0.41 4.48 -2.38
C LEU A 66 1.20 5.15 -1.25
N SER A 67 2.18 5.99 -1.57
CA SER A 67 2.97 6.74 -0.59
C SER A 67 2.16 7.86 0.07
N ILE A 68 1.33 8.58 -0.70
CA ILE A 68 0.41 9.59 -0.15
C ILE A 68 -0.62 8.91 0.76
N GLN A 69 -1.14 7.74 0.35
CA GLN A 69 -2.04 6.97 1.19
C GLN A 69 -1.38 6.40 2.43
N SER A 70 -0.14 5.92 2.35
CA SER A 70 0.57 5.46 3.55
C SER A 70 0.75 6.62 4.52
N LYS A 71 1.07 7.81 4.03
CA LYS A 71 1.16 9.02 4.84
C LYS A 71 -0.19 9.38 5.48
N ASN A 72 -1.27 9.45 4.70
CA ASN A 72 -2.61 9.72 5.20
C ASN A 72 -3.14 8.64 6.17
N VAL A 73 -2.83 7.37 5.93
CA VAL A 73 -3.20 6.25 6.82
C VAL A 73 -2.38 6.30 8.10
N TYR A 74 -1.09 6.64 8.02
CA TYR A 74 -0.27 6.89 9.20
C TYR A 74 -0.79 8.07 10.00
N ASP A 75 -1.12 9.19 9.35
CA ASP A 75 -1.66 10.38 10.01
C ASP A 75 -3.04 10.09 10.64
N MET A 76 -3.92 9.36 9.95
CA MET A 76 -5.22 8.90 10.48
C MET A 76 -5.10 7.85 11.59
N LEU A 77 -4.06 7.02 11.58
CA LEU A 77 -3.76 6.06 12.64
C LEU A 77 -2.99 6.67 13.82
N ILE A 78 -2.36 7.84 13.65
CA ILE A 78 -1.84 8.65 14.74
C ILE A 78 -3.00 9.33 15.47
N GLU A 79 -4.05 9.73 14.75
CA GLU A 79 -5.28 10.29 15.34
C GLU A 79 -6.16 9.24 16.04
N THR A 80 -6.10 7.98 15.62
CA THR A 80 -6.84 6.88 16.27
C THR A 80 -5.91 6.04 17.12
N SER A 81 -6.11 6.04 18.44
CA SER A 81 -5.41 5.26 19.49
C SER A 81 -5.35 3.73 19.29
N SER A 82 -5.68 3.23 18.10
CA SER A 82 -5.78 1.83 17.70
C SER A 82 -4.48 1.22 17.16
N LEU A 83 -3.45 2.02 16.87
CA LEU A 83 -2.19 1.56 16.27
C LEU A 83 -1.35 0.69 17.21
N TYR A 84 -1.50 0.88 18.52
CA TYR A 84 -0.70 0.21 19.54
C TYR A 84 -1.55 -0.73 20.40
N ILE A 85 -1.01 -1.92 20.67
CA ILE A 85 -1.52 -2.83 21.68
C ILE A 85 -0.73 -2.54 22.96
N PRO A 86 -1.36 -1.99 24.00
CA PRO A 86 -0.66 -1.72 25.24
C PRO A 86 -0.27 -3.04 25.91
N THR A 87 0.95 -3.09 26.41
CA THR A 87 1.40 -4.14 27.33
C THR A 87 0.86 -3.85 28.74
N THR A 88 0.89 -4.84 29.61
CA THR A 88 0.50 -4.68 31.02
C THR A 88 1.53 -3.89 31.84
N LEU A 89 2.72 -3.61 31.28
CA LEU A 89 3.80 -2.91 31.96
C LEU A 89 3.91 -1.45 31.44
N PRO A 90 3.60 -0.43 32.27
CA PRO A 90 3.62 0.98 31.83
C PRO A 90 5.00 1.44 31.33
N THR A 91 6.08 0.97 31.96
CA THR A 91 7.46 1.31 31.58
C THR A 91 7.82 0.75 30.20
N LEU A 92 7.34 -0.45 29.87
CA LEU A 92 7.54 -1.05 28.55
C LEU A 92 6.73 -0.31 27.47
N ASN A 93 5.50 0.11 27.79
CA ASN A 93 4.72 0.94 26.87
C ASN A 93 5.41 2.28 26.57
N HIS A 94 6.02 2.91 27.59
CA HIS A 94 6.80 4.13 27.39
C HIS A 94 8.03 3.87 26.50
N TYR A 95 8.78 2.79 26.75
CA TYR A 95 9.94 2.43 25.94
C TYR A 95 9.58 2.13 24.47
N LEU A 96 8.40 1.56 24.23
CA LEU A 96 7.86 1.25 22.90
C LEU A 96 7.03 2.38 22.28
N ASN A 97 7.10 3.61 22.80
CA ASN A 97 6.35 4.78 22.31
C ASN A 97 4.83 4.54 22.19
N GLY A 98 4.24 3.83 23.15
CA GLY A 98 2.79 3.59 23.23
C GLY A 98 2.36 2.13 23.24
N GLY A 99 3.26 1.18 22.97
CA GLY A 99 3.00 -0.27 23.06
C GLY A 99 3.47 -1.06 21.84
N LEU A 100 2.92 -2.25 21.63
CA LEU A 100 3.23 -3.09 20.47
C LEU A 100 2.51 -2.57 19.24
N ARG A 101 3.24 -2.19 18.19
CA ARG A 101 2.66 -1.59 17.00
C ARG A 101 2.03 -2.65 16.08
N ARG A 102 0.75 -2.46 15.73
CA ARG A 102 0.04 -3.32 14.79
C ARG A 102 0.61 -3.18 13.37
N GLY A 103 0.61 -4.28 12.62
CA GLY A 103 1.09 -4.32 11.23
C GLY A 103 2.60 -4.44 11.07
N LEU A 104 3.35 -4.53 12.17
CA LEU A 104 4.78 -4.86 12.16
C LEU A 104 5.02 -6.26 12.72
N LEU A 105 6.01 -6.97 12.17
CA LEU A 105 6.57 -8.15 12.81
C LEU A 105 7.41 -7.69 14.00
N ILE A 106 7.16 -8.27 15.17
CA ILE A 106 7.90 -7.98 16.40
C ILE A 106 8.58 -9.26 16.84
N GLU A 107 9.91 -9.20 17.00
CA GLU A 107 10.71 -10.30 17.53
C GLU A 107 11.03 -10.04 19.00
N LEU A 108 10.80 -11.05 19.86
CA LEU A 108 11.11 -11.02 21.28
C LEU A 108 12.22 -12.03 21.56
N CYS A 109 13.39 -11.54 21.96
CA CYS A 109 14.56 -12.38 22.24
C CYS A 109 14.94 -12.28 23.72
N GLY A 110 15.19 -13.43 24.35
CA GLY A 110 15.55 -13.48 25.77
C GLY A 110 15.83 -14.89 26.27
N SER A 111 16.38 -15.00 27.47
CA SER A 111 16.50 -16.27 28.19
C SER A 111 15.13 -16.70 28.71
N TRP A 112 14.92 -18.00 28.91
CA TRP A 112 13.69 -18.50 29.50
C TRP A 112 13.46 -17.93 30.92
N GLY A 113 12.32 -17.27 31.14
CA GLY A 113 11.81 -16.89 32.47
C GLY A 113 12.52 -15.73 33.18
N ARG A 114 13.19 -14.83 32.47
CA ARG A 114 13.80 -13.61 33.03
C ARG A 114 13.09 -12.34 32.60
#